data_AF-A0A6C8GQY7-F1
#
_entry.id   AF-A0A6C8GQY7-F1
#
_cell.length_a   1.000
_cell.length_b   1.000
_cell.length_c   1.000
_cell.angle_alpha   90.00
_cell.angle_beta   90.00
_cell.angle_gamma   90.00
#
_symmetry.space_group_name_H-M   'P 1'
#
loop_
_entity.id
_entity.type
_entity.pdbx_description
1 polymer ?
#
loop_
_entity_poly.entity_id
_entity_poly.type
_entity_poly.pdbx_seq_one_letter_code
_entity_poly.pdbx_strand_id
1 'polypeptide(L)'
;MGLRQSLRIAASTLLLACGLQFAHADSSPQTIVFGVAPGPYGDMVKQAIAPTLKEKGYKVVVREFSDYVQPNMALANGSIDANLFQHTLYFDKFTADKGLKLSKLIVVPTAGMGFYSRKINSLDALKKGDIITLSNDPTNLARGLRFLQSLGLITIKDNIDPTKASERDIASNPKGLVFKPLEAAQLPRTLDGVTGALVNGNFAVAAGLDLSSAIKQEHLDENLKNIIAVRSEDADKPFAKDIVEAVKSPAYRAVIDDPKNIYSAFQKPEWMTATP
;
A
#
# COMPACT_ATOMS: atom_id res chain seq x y z
N MET A 1 33.00 -4.02 93.10
CA MET A 1 34.36 -3.45 92.91
C MET A 1 35.03 -4.26 91.81
N GLY A 2 35.28 -3.68 90.64
CA GLY A 2 35.79 -4.41 89.47
C GLY A 2 35.42 -3.68 88.18
N LEU A 3 36.37 -2.92 87.66
CA LEU A 3 36.25 -1.87 86.67
C LEU A 3 36.46 -2.41 85.24
N ARG A 4 35.65 -1.90 84.30
CA ARG A 4 35.92 -1.56 82.89
C ARG A 4 37.09 -2.26 82.16
N GLN A 5 36.82 -2.76 80.94
CA GLN A 5 37.51 -2.31 79.70
C GLN A 5 36.87 -2.89 78.42
N SER A 6 36.06 -2.03 77.78
CA SER A 6 36.06 -1.63 76.37
C SER A 6 36.68 -2.52 75.25
N LEU A 7 35.90 -2.60 74.16
CA LEU A 7 36.27 -2.52 72.74
C LEU A 7 36.76 -3.80 72.03
N ARG A 8 35.94 -4.31 71.10
CA ARG A 8 36.04 -3.99 69.64
C ARG A 8 34.94 -4.72 68.87
N ILE A 9 34.06 -3.92 68.26
CA ILE A 9 33.10 -4.34 67.25
C ILE A 9 33.89 -4.68 65.98
N ALA A 10 33.78 -5.90 65.49
CA ALA A 10 34.16 -6.29 64.14
C ALA A 10 33.01 -7.09 63.55
N ALA A 11 32.00 -6.36 63.05
CA ALA A 11 30.95 -6.93 62.21
C ALA A 11 31.56 -7.19 60.83
N SER A 12 31.99 -8.43 60.59
CA SER A 12 32.39 -8.89 59.26
C SER A 12 31.13 -9.14 58.43
N THR A 13 30.57 -8.08 57.83
CA THR A 13 29.61 -8.18 56.74
C THR A 13 30.31 -8.79 55.54
N LEU A 14 30.15 -10.10 55.35
CA LEU A 14 30.50 -10.78 54.13
C LEU A 14 29.51 -10.31 53.05
N LEU A 15 29.91 -9.31 52.26
CA LEU A 15 29.20 -8.94 51.04
C LEU A 15 29.30 -10.11 50.07
N LEU A 16 28.25 -10.94 50.06
CA LEU A 16 27.96 -11.85 48.97
C LEU A 16 27.57 -10.97 47.77
N ALA A 17 28.58 -10.49 47.05
CA ALA A 17 28.41 -9.89 45.74
C ALA A 17 27.97 -10.99 44.79
N CYS A 18 26.67 -11.33 44.84
CA CYS A 18 25.99 -11.93 43.72
C CYS A 18 26.21 -11.00 42.54
N GLY A 19 27.13 -11.39 41.66
CA GLY A 19 27.22 -10.84 40.32
C GLY A 19 25.87 -11.04 39.66
N LEU A 20 25.03 -10.01 39.76
CA LEU A 20 23.95 -9.76 38.81
C LEU A 20 24.66 -9.48 37.48
N GLN A 21 25.07 -10.56 36.81
CA GLN A 21 25.08 -10.57 35.37
C GLN A 21 23.66 -10.19 34.99
N PHE A 22 23.47 -8.92 34.62
CA PHE A 22 22.36 -8.55 33.76
C PHE A 22 22.50 -9.43 32.54
N ALA A 23 21.81 -10.56 32.55
CA ALA A 23 21.44 -11.25 31.34
C ALA A 23 20.72 -10.17 30.52
N HIS A 24 21.43 -9.60 29.55
CA HIS A 24 20.76 -9.04 28.39
C HIS A 24 19.93 -10.20 27.87
N ALA A 25 18.64 -10.20 28.21
CA ALA A 25 17.69 -10.94 27.43
C ALA A 25 17.86 -10.36 26.03
N ASP A 26 18.55 -11.10 25.17
CA ASP A 26 18.51 -10.91 23.72
C ASP A 26 17.04 -11.11 23.34
N SER A 27 16.22 -10.08 23.55
CA SER A 27 14.86 -10.04 23.08
C SER A 27 14.97 -10.06 21.57
N SER A 28 14.69 -11.21 20.98
CA SER A 28 14.64 -11.36 19.53
C SER A 28 13.84 -10.18 18.96
N PRO A 29 14.36 -9.47 17.95
CA PRO A 29 13.72 -8.26 17.46
C PRO A 29 12.27 -8.57 17.08
N GLN A 30 11.34 -7.72 17.56
CA GLN A 30 9.93 -7.87 17.22
C GLN A 30 9.81 -7.85 15.69
N THR A 31 9.18 -8.89 15.14
CA THR A 31 8.99 -9.00 13.69
C THR A 31 7.71 -8.28 13.30
N ILE A 32 7.80 -7.41 12.28
CA ILE A 32 6.65 -6.80 11.61
C ILE A 32 6.54 -7.45 10.23
N VAL A 33 5.43 -8.12 9.97
CA VAL A 33 5.13 -8.74 8.68
C VAL A 33 4.22 -7.83 7.87
N PHE A 34 4.72 -7.32 6.74
CA PHE A 34 3.96 -6.54 5.76
C PHE A 34 3.36 -7.43 4.68
N GLY A 35 2.05 -7.38 4.50
CA GLY A 35 1.37 -7.94 3.33
C GLY A 35 1.34 -6.95 2.16
N VAL A 36 1.71 -7.41 0.97
CA VAL A 36 1.67 -6.60 -0.26
C VAL A 36 1.06 -7.38 -1.41
N ALA A 37 0.53 -6.68 -2.40
CA ALA A 37 0.19 -7.26 -3.71
C ALA A 37 1.43 -7.22 -4.64
N PRO A 38 1.43 -7.93 -5.78
CA PRO A 38 2.56 -7.95 -6.69
C PRO A 38 2.85 -6.54 -7.23
N GLY A 39 4.14 -6.26 -7.42
CA GLY A 39 4.63 -5.00 -7.94
C GLY A 39 5.51 -4.23 -6.93
N PRO A 40 5.50 -2.89 -6.97
CA PRO A 40 6.59 -2.09 -6.42
C PRO A 40 6.55 -1.93 -4.89
N TYR A 41 5.42 -2.23 -4.24
CA TYR A 41 5.23 -1.88 -2.83
C TYR A 41 5.96 -2.81 -1.86
N GLY A 42 6.22 -4.07 -2.24
CA GLY A 42 7.09 -4.96 -1.47
C GLY A 42 8.52 -4.41 -1.38
N ASP A 43 9.02 -3.87 -2.49
CA ASP A 43 10.34 -3.26 -2.52
C ASP A 43 10.35 -1.88 -1.86
N MET A 44 9.25 -1.12 -1.92
CA MET A 44 9.10 0.13 -1.15
C MET A 44 9.22 -0.15 0.36
N VAL A 45 8.57 -1.21 0.85
CA VAL A 45 8.73 -1.63 2.25
C VAL A 45 10.19 -1.95 2.56
N LYS A 46 10.86 -2.76 1.73
CA LYS A 46 12.26 -3.17 1.98
C LYS A 46 13.26 -2.01 1.91
N GLN A 47 13.06 -1.08 0.98
CA GLN A 47 14.05 -0.05 0.65
C GLN A 47 13.80 1.26 1.41
N ALA A 48 12.54 1.68 1.55
CA ALA A 48 12.20 2.99 2.09
C ALA A 48 11.73 2.94 3.56
N ILE A 49 11.13 1.83 4.01
CA ILE A 49 10.51 1.73 5.35
C ILE A 49 11.36 0.88 6.30
N ALA A 50 11.78 -0.30 5.85
CA ALA A 50 12.47 -1.27 6.67
C ALA A 50 13.80 -0.79 7.28
N PRO A 51 14.63 0.05 6.61
CA PRO A 51 15.87 0.54 7.22
C PRO A 51 15.63 1.30 8.53
N THR A 52 14.70 2.27 8.53
CA THR A 52 14.36 3.04 9.74
C THR A 52 13.72 2.18 10.83
N LEU A 53 12.90 1.19 10.47
CA LEU A 53 12.34 0.25 11.45
C LEU A 53 13.40 -0.67 12.06
N LYS A 54 14.43 -1.07 11.29
CA LYS A 54 15.55 -1.87 11.81
C LYS A 54 16.38 -1.10 12.83
N GLU A 55 16.62 0.19 12.60
CA GLU A 55 17.30 1.07 13.57
C GLU A 55 16.51 1.17 14.89
N LYS A 56 15.18 1.05 14.83
CA LYS A 56 14.28 0.98 15.99
C LYS A 56 14.16 -0.42 16.61
N GLY A 57 14.93 -1.41 16.14
CA GLY A 57 14.98 -2.75 16.71
C GLY A 57 13.96 -3.75 16.14
N TYR A 58 13.29 -3.44 15.03
CA TYR A 58 12.36 -4.36 14.39
C TYR A 58 13.03 -5.23 13.31
N LYS A 59 12.54 -6.46 13.17
CA LYS A 59 12.76 -7.26 11.95
C LYS A 59 11.57 -7.03 11.01
N VAL A 60 11.83 -6.64 9.77
CA VAL A 60 10.76 -6.45 8.76
C VAL A 60 10.76 -7.60 7.77
N VAL A 61 9.61 -8.22 7.58
CA VAL A 61 9.37 -9.30 6.60
C VAL A 61 8.27 -8.86 5.64
N VAL A 62 8.46 -9.12 4.35
CA VAL A 62 7.43 -8.89 3.33
C VAL A 62 6.81 -10.22 2.91
N ARG A 63 5.48 -10.30 2.95
CA ARG A 63 4.68 -11.39 2.43
C ARG A 63 3.90 -10.89 1.22
N GLU A 64 4.22 -11.41 0.05
CA GLU A 64 3.50 -11.09 -1.17
C GLU A 64 2.29 -12.01 -1.36
N PHE A 65 1.17 -11.43 -1.80
CA PHE A 65 -0.06 -12.12 -2.19
C PHE A 65 -0.27 -11.95 -3.69
N SER A 66 -1.07 -12.84 -4.31
CA SER A 66 -1.33 -12.83 -5.76
C SER A 66 -2.45 -11.89 -6.20
N ASP A 67 -3.25 -11.37 -5.27
CA ASP A 67 -4.49 -10.64 -5.53
C ASP A 67 -4.76 -9.56 -4.46
N TYR A 68 -5.88 -8.86 -4.60
CA TYR A 68 -6.29 -7.77 -3.70
C TYR A 68 -7.16 -8.22 -2.52
N VAL A 69 -7.68 -9.44 -2.52
CA VAL A 69 -8.58 -9.95 -1.47
C VAL A 69 -7.79 -10.43 -0.27
N GLN A 70 -6.76 -11.24 -0.51
CA GLN A 70 -6.03 -11.93 0.56
C GLN A 70 -5.33 -11.02 1.57
N PRO A 71 -4.71 -9.88 1.20
CA PRO A 71 -3.97 -9.08 2.18
C PRO A 71 -4.84 -8.52 3.31
N ASN A 72 -6.09 -8.10 3.05
CA ASN A 72 -7.00 -7.63 4.10
C ASN A 72 -7.48 -8.77 5.00
N MET A 73 -7.75 -9.94 4.42
CA MET A 73 -8.14 -11.13 5.18
C MET A 73 -7.01 -11.60 6.09
N ALA A 74 -5.77 -11.62 5.57
CA ALA A 74 -4.57 -11.95 6.33
C ALA A 74 -4.27 -10.95 7.44
N LEU A 75 -4.52 -9.64 7.21
CA LEU A 75 -4.35 -8.63 8.24
C LEU A 75 -5.37 -8.81 9.37
N ALA A 76 -6.64 -9.01 9.01
CA ALA A 76 -7.73 -9.18 9.95
C ALA A 76 -7.58 -10.46 10.80
N ASN A 77 -7.02 -11.54 10.25
CA ASN A 77 -6.84 -12.80 10.97
C ASN A 77 -5.51 -12.94 11.73
N GLY A 78 -4.67 -11.89 11.73
CA GLY A 78 -3.40 -11.91 12.48
C GLY A 78 -2.21 -12.53 11.73
N SER A 79 -2.35 -12.96 10.48
CA SER A 79 -1.25 -13.57 9.72
C SER A 79 -0.19 -12.59 9.23
N ILE A 80 -0.50 -11.29 9.24
CA ILE A 80 0.41 -10.17 8.97
C ILE A 80 0.07 -9.00 9.93
N ASP A 81 1.00 -8.07 10.13
CA ASP A 81 0.86 -6.96 11.09
C ASP A 81 0.43 -5.65 10.41
N ALA A 82 0.85 -5.45 9.17
CA ALA A 82 0.47 -4.32 8.34
C ALA A 82 0.26 -4.77 6.89
N ASN A 83 -0.49 -4.02 6.09
CA ASN A 83 -0.50 -4.20 4.64
C ASN A 83 -0.29 -2.88 3.89
N LEU A 84 0.26 -2.97 2.69
CA LEU A 84 0.44 -1.86 1.75
C LEU A 84 0.13 -2.34 0.33
N PHE A 85 -1.09 -2.09 -0.14
CA PHE A 85 -1.50 -2.49 -1.50
C PHE A 85 -2.73 -1.75 -2.05
N GLN A 86 -3.52 -1.11 -1.20
CA GLN A 86 -4.87 -0.64 -1.51
C GLN A 86 -5.02 0.86 -1.26
N HIS A 87 -5.95 1.48 -1.96
CA HIS A 87 -6.38 2.86 -1.73
C HIS A 87 -7.57 2.94 -0.76
N THR A 88 -7.87 4.17 -0.31
CA THR A 88 -8.90 4.44 0.71
C THR A 88 -10.28 3.93 0.29
N LEU A 89 -10.69 4.13 -0.96
CA LEU A 89 -12.02 3.70 -1.42
C LEU A 89 -12.16 2.17 -1.40
N TYR A 90 -11.12 1.44 -1.84
CA TYR A 90 -11.09 -0.01 -1.76
C TYR A 90 -11.13 -0.47 -0.30
N PHE A 91 -10.30 0.13 0.55
CA PHE A 91 -10.23 -0.20 1.97
C PHE A 91 -11.58 -0.03 2.67
N ASP A 92 -12.21 1.14 2.53
CA ASP A 92 -13.48 1.45 3.21
C ASP A 92 -14.60 0.52 2.73
N LYS A 93 -14.68 0.25 1.41
CA LYS A 93 -15.67 -0.69 0.88
C LYS A 93 -15.40 -2.13 1.33
N PHE A 94 -14.16 -2.62 1.21
CA PHE A 94 -13.83 -4.00 1.53
C PHE A 94 -14.04 -4.29 3.01
N THR A 95 -13.63 -3.38 3.89
CA THR A 95 -13.83 -3.52 5.35
C THR A 95 -15.30 -3.47 5.73
N ALA A 96 -16.10 -2.59 5.12
CA ALA A 96 -17.55 -2.54 5.32
C ALA A 96 -18.25 -3.83 4.85
N ASP A 97 -17.95 -4.28 3.63
CA ASP A 97 -18.56 -5.48 3.04
C ASP A 97 -18.22 -6.76 3.83
N LYS A 98 -17.02 -6.82 4.42
CA LYS A 98 -16.51 -8.01 5.14
C LYS A 98 -16.58 -7.89 6.67
N GLY A 99 -17.03 -6.75 7.20
CA GLY A 99 -17.09 -6.50 8.64
C GLY A 99 -15.72 -6.51 9.34
N LEU A 100 -14.66 -6.07 8.65
CA LEU A 100 -13.29 -6.12 9.19
C LEU A 100 -12.97 -4.88 10.03
N LYS A 101 -12.30 -5.10 11.16
CA LYS A 101 -11.82 -4.03 12.07
C LYS A 101 -10.37 -3.67 11.75
N LEU A 102 -10.20 -2.88 10.70
CA LEU A 102 -8.91 -2.39 10.25
C LEU A 102 -8.86 -0.86 10.35
N SER A 103 -7.66 -0.30 10.46
CA SER A 103 -7.43 1.14 10.49
C SER A 103 -6.37 1.55 9.45
N LYS A 104 -6.59 2.70 8.82
CA LYS A 104 -5.63 3.36 7.92
C LYS A 104 -4.60 4.10 8.77
N LEU A 105 -3.30 3.95 8.47
CA LEU A 105 -2.21 4.64 9.17
C LEU A 105 -1.74 5.88 8.42
N ILE A 106 -1.37 5.71 7.15
CA ILE A 106 -0.76 6.77 6.34
C ILE A 106 -0.92 6.48 4.85
N VAL A 107 -1.09 7.53 4.05
CA VAL A 107 -1.11 7.47 2.58
C VAL A 107 0.32 7.47 2.05
N VAL A 108 0.61 6.76 0.95
CA VAL A 108 1.95 6.67 0.36
C VAL A 108 1.94 7.02 -1.14
N PRO A 109 3.10 7.35 -1.74
CA PRO A 109 3.21 7.54 -3.19
C PRO A 109 2.68 6.35 -3.96
N THR A 110 1.89 6.61 -4.99
CA THR A 110 1.13 5.57 -5.69
C THR A 110 1.30 5.64 -7.20
N ALA A 111 1.50 4.49 -7.82
CA ALA A 111 1.46 4.34 -9.28
C ALA A 111 0.00 4.42 -9.78
N GLY A 112 -0.26 5.38 -10.67
CA GLY A 112 -1.58 5.56 -11.29
C GLY A 112 -2.00 4.39 -12.18
N MET A 113 -3.29 4.30 -12.49
CA MET A 113 -3.77 3.39 -13.55
C MET A 113 -3.31 3.91 -14.92
N GLY A 114 -3.00 3.01 -15.84
CA GLY A 114 -2.67 3.35 -17.22
C GLY A 114 -3.63 2.72 -18.23
N PHE A 115 -3.92 3.44 -19.30
CA PHE A 115 -4.50 2.86 -20.52
C PHE A 115 -3.35 2.32 -21.38
N TYR A 116 -3.26 1.00 -21.50
CA TYR A 116 -2.23 0.33 -22.29
C TYR A 116 -2.83 -0.33 -23.53
N SER A 117 -2.06 -0.40 -24.61
CA SER A 117 -2.40 -1.16 -25.81
C SER A 117 -1.15 -1.67 -26.52
N ARG A 118 -1.27 -2.82 -27.18
CA ARG A 118 -0.31 -3.33 -28.17
C ARG A 118 -0.78 -3.15 -29.62
N LYS A 119 -2.01 -2.64 -29.82
CA LYS A 119 -2.68 -2.54 -31.14
C LYS A 119 -2.83 -1.10 -31.63
N ILE A 120 -2.86 -0.14 -30.71
CA ILE A 120 -3.00 1.29 -31.01
C ILE A 120 -1.98 2.11 -30.21
N ASN A 121 -1.58 3.27 -30.75
CA ASN A 121 -0.63 4.17 -30.10
C ASN A 121 -1.29 5.44 -29.53
N SER A 122 -2.57 5.68 -29.84
CA SER A 122 -3.33 6.83 -29.35
C SER A 122 -4.81 6.48 -29.21
N LEU A 123 -5.53 7.22 -28.36
CA LEU A 123 -6.97 7.00 -28.15
C LEU A 123 -7.83 7.34 -29.39
N ASP A 124 -7.33 8.20 -30.28
CA ASP A 124 -8.03 8.57 -31.51
C ASP A 124 -8.18 7.39 -32.47
N ALA A 125 -7.25 6.43 -32.40
CA ALA A 125 -7.28 5.20 -33.19
C ALA A 125 -8.35 4.19 -32.73
N LEU A 126 -9.04 4.44 -31.60
CA LEU A 126 -10.16 3.61 -31.16
C LEU A 126 -11.31 3.63 -32.18
N LYS A 127 -11.72 2.44 -32.61
CA LYS A 127 -12.78 2.16 -33.56
C LYS A 127 -14.05 1.70 -32.84
N LYS A 128 -15.14 1.67 -33.61
CA LYS A 128 -16.42 1.21 -33.09
C LYS A 128 -16.33 -0.25 -32.65
N GLY A 129 -16.80 -0.56 -31.44
CA GLY A 129 -16.83 -1.92 -30.91
C GLY A 129 -15.50 -2.44 -30.37
N ASP A 130 -14.46 -1.60 -30.29
CA ASP A 130 -13.19 -1.99 -29.69
C ASP A 130 -13.36 -2.43 -28.23
N ILE A 131 -12.60 -3.45 -27.85
CA ILE A 131 -12.71 -4.07 -26.53
C ILE A 131 -11.69 -3.45 -25.59
N ILE A 132 -12.18 -2.96 -24.45
CA ILE A 132 -11.38 -2.43 -23.35
C ILE A 132 -11.59 -3.28 -22.10
N THR A 133 -10.52 -3.83 -21.54
CA THR A 133 -10.57 -4.55 -20.26
C THR A 133 -10.28 -3.62 -19.09
N LEU A 134 -10.90 -3.89 -17.94
CA LEU A 134 -10.77 -3.12 -16.70
C LEU A 134 -11.09 -4.01 -15.50
N SER A 135 -10.79 -3.55 -14.29
CA SER A 135 -11.01 -4.33 -13.06
C SER A 135 -12.50 -4.61 -12.82
N ASN A 136 -12.81 -5.78 -12.27
CA ASN A 136 -14.17 -6.22 -11.94
C ASN A 136 -14.59 -5.95 -10.49
N ASP A 137 -13.66 -5.63 -9.58
CA ASP A 137 -14.04 -5.23 -8.23
C ASP A 137 -14.71 -3.84 -8.26
N PRO A 138 -15.77 -3.60 -7.48
CA PRO A 138 -16.62 -2.42 -7.67
C PRO A 138 -15.88 -1.08 -7.64
N THR A 139 -14.91 -0.92 -6.73
CA THR A 139 -14.20 0.35 -6.57
C THR A 139 -13.25 0.64 -7.74
N ASN A 140 -12.52 -0.37 -8.22
CA ASN A 140 -11.63 -0.16 -9.37
C ASN A 140 -12.37 -0.21 -10.71
N LEU A 141 -13.52 -0.89 -10.80
CA LEU A 141 -14.43 -0.77 -11.94
C LEU A 141 -14.90 0.68 -12.08
N ALA A 142 -15.43 1.26 -11.00
CA ALA A 142 -15.88 2.64 -10.97
C ALA A 142 -14.74 3.63 -11.27
N ARG A 143 -13.55 3.40 -10.71
CA ARG A 143 -12.33 4.16 -11.03
C ARG A 143 -11.99 4.10 -12.52
N GLY A 144 -11.98 2.91 -13.11
CA GLY A 144 -11.69 2.72 -14.54
C GLY A 144 -12.69 3.45 -15.45
N LEU A 145 -13.98 3.39 -15.12
CA LEU A 145 -15.01 4.13 -15.86
C LEU A 145 -14.84 5.64 -15.71
N ARG A 146 -14.53 6.15 -14.51
CA ARG A 146 -14.23 7.57 -14.29
C ARG A 146 -12.99 8.01 -15.06
N PHE A 147 -11.96 7.17 -15.14
CA PHE A 147 -10.78 7.46 -15.95
C PHE A 147 -11.15 7.56 -17.44
N LEU A 148 -11.92 6.60 -17.98
CA LEU A 148 -12.42 6.68 -19.36
C LEU A 148 -13.27 7.94 -19.61
N GLN A 149 -14.08 8.36 -18.63
CA GLN A 149 -14.81 9.62 -18.70
C GLN A 149 -13.88 10.84 -18.74
N SER A 150 -12.83 10.89 -17.91
CA SER A 150 -11.85 11.98 -17.95
C SER A 150 -11.08 12.06 -19.28
N LEU A 151 -11.04 10.95 -20.02
CA LEU A 151 -10.46 10.86 -21.36
C LEU A 151 -11.46 11.22 -22.47
N GLY A 152 -12.71 11.55 -22.13
CA GLY A 152 -13.77 11.88 -23.08
C GLY A 152 -14.27 10.69 -23.91
N LEU A 153 -13.98 9.45 -23.51
CA LEU A 153 -14.37 8.24 -24.25
C LEU A 153 -15.82 7.82 -23.96
N ILE A 154 -16.30 8.12 -22.76
CA ILE A 154 -17.65 7.87 -22.30
C ILE A 154 -18.14 9.04 -21.44
N THR A 155 -19.45 9.11 -21.20
CA THR A 155 -20.00 9.86 -20.07
C THR A 155 -20.76 8.92 -19.17
N ILE A 156 -20.77 9.25 -17.87
CA ILE A 156 -21.50 8.53 -16.84
C ILE A 156 -22.71 9.37 -16.44
N LYS A 157 -23.82 8.72 -16.08
CA LYS A 157 -25.04 9.38 -15.61
C LYS A 157 -24.75 10.26 -14.39
N ASP A 158 -25.46 11.38 -14.30
CA ASP A 158 -25.41 12.24 -13.13
C ASP A 158 -26.00 11.57 -11.89
N ASN A 159 -25.66 12.08 -10.71
CA ASN A 159 -26.20 11.66 -9.41
C ASN A 159 -25.97 10.19 -9.03
N ILE A 160 -24.96 9.54 -9.63
CA ILE A 160 -24.50 8.24 -9.16
C ILE A 160 -23.47 8.38 -8.05
N ASP A 161 -23.39 7.38 -7.19
CA ASP A 161 -22.25 7.23 -6.28
C ASP A 161 -20.98 6.95 -7.11
N PRO A 162 -19.98 7.84 -7.12
CA PRO A 162 -18.78 7.71 -7.97
C PRO A 162 -17.91 6.51 -7.59
N THR A 163 -18.15 5.89 -6.44
CA THR A 163 -17.47 4.67 -5.97
C THR A 163 -18.16 3.38 -6.44
N LYS A 164 -19.35 3.50 -7.05
CA LYS A 164 -20.21 2.38 -7.45
C LYS A 164 -20.59 2.38 -8.93
N ALA A 165 -20.03 3.29 -9.73
CA ALA A 165 -20.27 3.33 -11.16
C ALA A 165 -20.00 1.96 -11.82
N SER A 166 -20.94 1.51 -12.62
CA SER A 166 -20.87 0.29 -13.44
C SER A 166 -21.16 0.60 -14.90
N GLU A 167 -21.04 -0.39 -15.78
CA GLU A 167 -21.34 -0.23 -17.20
C GLU A 167 -22.82 0.16 -17.45
N ARG A 168 -23.71 -0.16 -16.51
CA ARG A 168 -25.13 0.24 -16.57
C ARG A 168 -25.34 1.74 -16.35
N ASP A 169 -24.34 2.42 -15.81
CA ASP A 169 -24.37 3.84 -15.47
C ASP A 169 -23.77 4.70 -16.58
N ILE A 170 -23.33 4.11 -17.68
CA ILE A 170 -22.84 4.83 -18.85
C ILE A 170 -24.01 5.54 -19.54
N ALA A 171 -23.93 6.87 -19.65
CA ALA A 171 -24.91 7.70 -20.33
C ALA A 171 -24.62 7.83 -21.83
N SER A 172 -23.35 7.95 -22.21
CA SER A 172 -22.91 8.02 -23.61
C SER A 172 -21.65 7.20 -23.84
N ASN A 173 -21.62 6.50 -24.97
CA ASN A 173 -20.48 5.74 -25.48
C ASN A 173 -20.47 5.88 -27.01
N PRO A 174 -19.99 7.01 -27.55
CA PRO A 174 -20.14 7.35 -28.97
C PRO A 174 -19.42 6.36 -29.90
N LYS A 175 -18.34 5.74 -29.42
CA LYS A 175 -17.61 4.68 -30.14
C LYS A 175 -18.20 3.29 -29.89
N GLY A 176 -19.23 3.13 -29.06
CA GLY A 176 -19.79 1.82 -28.72
C GLY A 176 -18.71 0.83 -28.25
N LEU A 177 -17.74 1.31 -27.47
CA LEU A 177 -16.67 0.50 -26.89
C LEU A 177 -17.26 -0.61 -26.02
N VAL A 178 -16.65 -1.78 -26.05
CA VAL A 178 -17.07 -2.95 -25.25
C VAL A 178 -16.18 -3.06 -24.03
N PHE A 179 -16.74 -2.81 -22.85
CA PHE A 179 -16.03 -2.96 -21.58
C PHE A 179 -16.12 -4.40 -21.08
N LYS A 180 -14.98 -4.99 -20.72
CA LYS A 180 -14.89 -6.36 -20.19
C LYS A 180 -14.22 -6.36 -18.81
N PRO A 181 -15.00 -6.37 -17.72
CA PRO A 181 -14.46 -6.46 -16.37
C PRO A 181 -13.78 -7.81 -16.14
N LEU A 182 -12.59 -7.79 -15.56
CA LEU A 182 -11.79 -8.96 -15.20
C LEU A 182 -11.08 -8.73 -13.87
N GLU A 183 -10.60 -9.81 -13.25
CA GLU A 183 -9.71 -9.69 -12.08
C GLU A 183 -8.49 -8.83 -12.43
N ALA A 184 -8.16 -7.87 -11.55
CA ALA A 184 -7.13 -6.86 -11.82
C ALA A 184 -5.77 -7.47 -12.19
N ALA A 185 -5.40 -8.59 -11.56
CA ALA A 185 -4.16 -9.32 -11.83
C ALA A 185 -4.05 -9.90 -13.25
N GLN A 186 -5.19 -10.08 -13.95
CA GLN A 186 -5.23 -10.64 -15.30
C GLN A 186 -5.10 -9.57 -16.39
N LEU A 187 -5.36 -8.30 -16.07
CA LEU A 187 -5.44 -7.22 -17.06
C LEU A 187 -4.20 -7.07 -17.95
N PRO A 188 -2.95 -7.15 -17.42
CA PRO A 188 -1.76 -7.09 -18.27
C PRO A 188 -1.73 -8.17 -19.36
N ARG A 189 -2.23 -9.37 -19.07
CA ARG A 189 -2.21 -10.51 -20.01
C ARG A 189 -3.24 -10.39 -21.12
N THR A 190 -4.20 -9.46 -20.98
CA THR A 190 -5.23 -9.25 -22.00
C THR A 190 -4.75 -8.43 -23.19
N LEU A 191 -3.59 -7.75 -23.08
CA LEU A 191 -3.11 -6.76 -24.05
C LEU A 191 -2.93 -7.30 -25.47
N ASP A 192 -2.66 -8.59 -25.65
CA ASP A 192 -2.58 -9.22 -26.97
C ASP A 192 -3.97 -9.51 -27.57
N GLY A 193 -4.95 -9.78 -26.70
CA GLY A 193 -6.31 -10.17 -27.08
C GLY A 193 -7.27 -9.01 -27.33
N VAL A 194 -7.08 -7.87 -26.67
CA VAL A 194 -8.03 -6.74 -26.71
C VAL A 194 -7.41 -5.47 -27.32
N THR A 195 -8.22 -4.43 -27.54
CA THR A 195 -7.71 -3.18 -28.12
C THR A 195 -7.02 -2.33 -27.06
N GLY A 196 -7.51 -2.32 -25.83
CA GLY A 196 -6.84 -1.66 -24.72
C GLY A 196 -7.18 -2.28 -23.37
N ALA A 197 -6.35 -2.02 -22.37
CA ALA A 197 -6.58 -2.44 -20.99
C ALA A 197 -6.30 -1.28 -20.04
N LEU A 198 -7.18 -1.08 -19.06
CA LEU A 198 -6.95 -0.19 -17.93
C LEU A 198 -6.24 -0.96 -16.82
N VAL A 199 -4.91 -0.86 -16.76
CA VAL A 199 -4.10 -1.67 -15.84
C VAL A 199 -3.72 -0.84 -14.61
N ASN A 200 -3.99 -1.36 -13.40
CA ASN A 200 -3.52 -0.76 -12.15
C ASN A 200 -1.99 -0.71 -12.13
N GLY A 201 -1.42 0.40 -11.65
CA GLY A 201 0.03 0.65 -11.72
C GLY A 201 0.91 -0.45 -11.12
N ASN A 202 0.52 -1.07 -10.00
CA ASN A 202 1.29 -2.17 -9.42
C ASN A 202 1.33 -3.41 -10.32
N PHE A 203 0.20 -3.77 -10.96
CA PHE A 203 0.15 -4.91 -11.87
C PHE A 203 0.82 -4.61 -13.21
N ALA A 204 0.84 -3.34 -13.64
CA ALA A 204 1.65 -2.91 -14.77
C ALA A 204 3.14 -3.17 -14.49
N VAL A 205 3.64 -2.68 -13.33
CA VAL A 205 5.03 -2.91 -12.90
C VAL A 205 5.34 -4.40 -12.72
N ALA A 206 4.46 -5.16 -12.06
CA ALA A 206 4.63 -6.60 -11.86
C ALA A 206 4.70 -7.38 -13.18
N ALA A 207 4.00 -6.91 -14.21
CA ALA A 207 4.02 -7.50 -15.55
C ALA A 207 5.16 -6.98 -16.44
N GLY A 208 6.05 -6.14 -15.91
CA GLY A 208 7.16 -5.55 -16.67
C GLY A 208 6.74 -4.46 -17.66
N LEU A 209 5.53 -3.91 -17.54
CA LEU A 209 5.13 -2.74 -18.32
C LEU A 209 5.79 -1.49 -17.74
N ASP A 210 6.39 -0.68 -18.61
CA ASP A 210 6.84 0.65 -18.22
C ASP A 210 5.60 1.53 -18.00
N LEU A 211 5.54 2.22 -16.86
CA LEU A 211 4.50 3.19 -16.58
C LEU A 211 4.43 4.25 -17.69
N SER A 212 5.58 4.70 -18.20
CA SER A 212 5.67 5.74 -19.24
C SER A 212 5.08 5.30 -20.59
N SER A 213 4.95 4.00 -20.83
CA SER A 213 4.40 3.43 -22.07
C SER A 213 2.88 3.46 -22.16
N ALA A 214 2.18 3.85 -21.08
CA ALA A 214 0.73 4.02 -21.12
C ALA A 214 0.33 5.13 -22.11
N ILE A 215 -0.67 4.87 -22.96
CA ILE A 215 -1.23 5.88 -23.88
C ILE A 215 -1.73 7.09 -23.10
N LYS A 216 -2.35 6.82 -21.94
CA LYS A 216 -2.73 7.81 -20.94
C LYS A 216 -2.52 7.24 -19.54
N GLN A 217 -2.07 8.09 -18.63
CA GLN A 217 -1.99 7.79 -17.22
C GLN A 217 -3.06 8.57 -16.45
N GLU A 218 -3.63 7.93 -15.45
CA GLU A 218 -4.61 8.51 -14.54
C GLU A 218 -3.93 9.50 -13.58
N HIS A 219 -4.57 10.64 -13.35
CA HIS A 219 -4.24 11.51 -12.22
C HIS A 219 -5.06 11.11 -10.99
N LEU A 220 -4.38 10.82 -9.88
CA LEU A 220 -4.99 10.27 -8.67
C LEU A 220 -5.51 11.36 -7.75
N ASP A 221 -6.79 11.29 -7.41
CA ASP A 221 -7.29 11.93 -6.20
C ASP A 221 -6.62 11.30 -4.94
N GLU A 222 -6.72 11.97 -3.79
CA GLU A 222 -6.08 11.48 -2.55
C GLU A 222 -6.67 10.15 -2.08
N ASN A 223 -7.96 9.91 -2.31
CA ASN A 223 -8.64 8.67 -1.91
C ASN A 223 -8.27 7.46 -2.79
N LEU A 224 -7.65 7.69 -3.94
CA LEU A 224 -7.12 6.68 -4.86
C LEU A 224 -5.61 6.42 -4.67
N LYS A 225 -4.95 7.13 -3.76
CA LYS A 225 -3.58 6.81 -3.34
C LYS A 225 -3.60 5.71 -2.27
N ASN A 226 -2.61 4.83 -2.35
CA ASN A 226 -2.48 3.69 -1.49
C ASN A 226 -2.19 4.10 -0.04
N ILE A 227 -2.69 3.29 0.89
CA ILE A 227 -2.51 3.46 2.32
C ILE A 227 -1.79 2.26 2.92
N ILE A 228 -1.10 2.49 4.04
CA ILE A 228 -0.73 1.43 4.96
C ILE A 228 -1.89 1.21 5.93
N ALA A 229 -2.30 -0.04 6.11
CA ALA A 229 -3.33 -0.42 7.08
C ALA A 229 -2.79 -1.39 8.14
N VAL A 230 -3.41 -1.35 9.32
CA VAL A 230 -3.20 -2.29 10.43
C VAL A 230 -4.56 -2.75 10.99
N ARG A 231 -4.57 -3.73 11.90
CA ARG A 231 -5.79 -4.02 12.69
C ARG A 231 -6.10 -2.82 13.59
N SER A 232 -7.38 -2.53 13.82
CA SER A 232 -7.76 -1.34 14.61
C SER A 232 -7.23 -1.37 16.04
N GLU A 233 -7.14 -2.56 16.65
CA GLU A 233 -6.56 -2.74 18.00
C GLU A 233 -5.04 -2.49 18.07
N ASP A 234 -4.38 -2.45 16.92
CA ASP A 234 -2.94 -2.22 16.81
C ASP A 234 -2.59 -0.77 16.46
N ALA A 235 -3.57 0.06 16.11
CA ALA A 235 -3.35 1.41 15.59
C ALA A 235 -2.56 2.32 16.56
N ASP A 236 -2.71 2.11 17.87
CA ASP A 236 -2.03 2.90 18.90
C ASP A 236 -0.75 2.23 19.45
N LYS A 237 -0.43 1.01 18.99
CA LYS A 237 0.75 0.26 19.45
C LYS A 237 2.04 0.92 18.94
N PRO A 238 3.17 0.76 19.65
CA PRO A 238 4.45 1.37 19.27
C PRO A 238 4.84 1.11 17.81
N PHE A 239 4.74 -0.14 17.35
CA PHE A 239 5.12 -0.49 15.98
C PHE A 239 4.32 0.26 14.90
N ALA A 240 3.03 0.55 15.14
CA ALA A 240 2.20 1.30 14.19
C ALA A 240 2.63 2.76 14.10
N LYS A 241 2.98 3.38 15.24
CA LYS A 241 3.55 4.74 15.30
C LYS A 241 4.92 4.79 14.62
N ASP A 242 5.76 3.79 14.88
CA ASP A 242 7.08 3.68 14.26
C ASP A 242 7.00 3.51 12.73
N ILE A 243 5.98 2.82 12.20
CA ILE A 243 5.72 2.75 10.76
C ILE A 243 5.41 4.14 10.19
N VAL A 244 4.54 4.91 10.86
CA VAL A 244 4.20 6.27 10.44
C VAL A 244 5.43 7.18 10.46
N GLU A 245 6.24 7.11 11.52
CA GLU A 245 7.49 7.86 11.63
C GLU A 245 8.50 7.47 10.54
N ALA A 246 8.65 6.17 10.24
CA ALA A 246 9.51 5.70 9.18
C ALA A 246 9.08 6.27 7.82
N VAL A 247 7.78 6.25 7.50
CA VAL A 247 7.24 6.80 6.23
C VAL A 247 7.40 8.33 6.16
N LYS A 248 7.32 9.04 7.29
CA LYS A 248 7.55 10.49 7.33
C LYS A 248 9.02 10.88 7.42
N SER A 249 9.94 9.93 7.49
CA SER A 249 11.36 10.20 7.71
C SER A 249 12.05 10.82 6.47
N PRO A 250 13.13 11.58 6.66
CA PRO A 250 13.99 12.02 5.57
C PRO A 250 14.57 10.85 4.76
N ALA A 251 14.86 9.72 5.41
CA ALA A 251 15.39 8.52 4.76
C ALA A 251 14.38 7.92 3.77
N TYR A 252 13.11 7.81 4.17
CA TYR A 252 12.03 7.39 3.27
C TYR A 252 11.92 8.35 2.09
N ARG A 253 11.89 9.67 2.36
CA ARG A 253 11.80 10.69 1.32
C ARG A 253 12.94 10.62 0.32
N ALA A 254 14.17 10.38 0.78
CA ALA A 254 15.32 10.23 -0.10
C ALA A 254 15.17 9.04 -1.08
N VAL A 255 14.61 7.92 -0.64
CA VAL A 255 14.36 6.76 -1.52
C VAL A 255 13.25 7.07 -2.53
N ILE A 256 12.17 7.71 -2.10
CA ILE A 256 11.03 8.06 -2.98
C ILE A 256 11.44 9.11 -4.03
N ASP A 257 12.24 10.10 -3.63
CA ASP A 257 12.60 11.24 -4.46
C ASP A 257 13.81 10.96 -5.37
N ASP A 258 14.52 9.85 -5.19
CA ASP A 258 15.64 9.46 -6.06
C ASP A 258 15.14 9.16 -7.49
N PRO A 259 15.61 9.91 -8.52
CA PRO A 259 15.19 9.73 -9.90
C PRO A 259 15.59 8.37 -10.50
N LYS A 260 16.50 7.62 -9.85
CA LYS A 260 16.85 6.25 -10.25
C LYS A 260 15.83 5.21 -9.77
N ASN A 261 15.01 5.56 -8.79
CA ASN A 261 13.96 4.68 -8.29
C ASN A 261 12.66 4.88 -9.06
N ILE A 262 11.91 3.80 -9.24
CA ILE A 262 10.61 3.81 -9.92
C ILE A 262 9.58 4.72 -9.21
N TYR A 263 9.75 4.94 -7.91
CA TYR A 263 8.87 5.77 -7.09
C TYR A 263 8.87 7.24 -7.52
N SER A 264 9.90 7.71 -8.23
CA SER A 264 9.93 9.06 -8.80
C SER A 264 8.79 9.31 -9.81
N ALA A 265 8.27 8.25 -10.44
CA ALA A 265 7.11 8.30 -11.33
C ALA A 265 5.76 8.21 -10.58
N PHE A 266 5.77 8.04 -9.25
CA PHE A 266 4.55 7.85 -8.47
C PHE A 266 3.98 9.22 -8.05
N GLN A 267 2.66 9.28 -7.95
CA GLN A 267 1.98 10.49 -7.48
C GLN A 267 2.05 10.53 -5.95
N LYS A 268 2.63 11.61 -5.43
CA LYS A 268 2.90 11.79 -4.00
C LYS A 268 1.63 12.25 -3.25
N PRO A 269 1.42 11.77 -2.01
CA PRO A 269 0.30 12.20 -1.18
C PRO A 269 0.46 13.65 -0.71
N GLU A 270 -0.66 14.27 -0.33
CA GLU A 270 -0.71 15.70 0.05
C GLU A 270 0.25 16.04 1.20
N TRP A 271 0.37 15.16 2.19
CA TRP A 271 1.26 15.39 3.34
C TRP A 271 2.75 15.46 2.96
N MET A 272 3.14 14.92 1.80
CA MET A 272 4.53 14.91 1.33
C MET A 272 4.84 16.13 0.44
N THR A 273 3.80 16.70 -0.19
CA THR A 273 3.91 17.87 -1.10
C THR A 273 3.62 19.18 -0.39
N ALA A 274 2.94 19.16 0.77
CA ALA A 274 2.82 20.32 1.63
C ALA A 274 4.23 20.83 2.00
N THR A 275 4.51 22.09 1.65
CA THR A 275 5.70 22.79 2.15
C THR A 275 5.45 23.05 3.64
N PRO A 276 6.40 22.73 4.54
CA PRO A 276 6.24 23.01 5.97
C PRO A 276 6.00 24.50 6.25
#